data_AF-A0A941UJ96-F1
#
_entry.id   AF-A0A941UJ96-F1
#
_cell.length_a   1.000
_cell.length_b   1.000
_cell.length_c   1.000
_cell.angle_alpha   90.00
_cell.angle_beta   90.00
_cell.angle_gamma   90.00
#
_symmetry.space_group_name_H-M   'P 1'
#
loop_
_entity.id
_entity.type
_entity.pdbx_description
1 polymer ?
#
loop_
_entity_poly.entity_id
_entity_poly.type
_entity_poly.pdbx_seq_one_letter_code
_entity_poly.pdbx_strand_id
1 'polypeptide(L)'
;LFKNVDANFFSSDFMWKDTDALASPQDRLLNMGPIWDFDLSVGNAFWFDSWILEGCHVTEQDPRGFGNWYTKMFDNPSFLSMTLERWRAKRPALEKFVNASIDTYSRRLAQAQERNFARWPIFGVPLTNYYVFASHAEEVAFVKAFLNDRMAWLDQAFASPASFAAMCGRHGAVQAGQ
;
A
#
# COMPACT_ATOMS: atom_id res chain seq x y z
N LEU A 1 4.08 -0.17 0.76
CA LEU A 1 4.23 1.18 0.17
C LEU A 1 2.90 1.91 0.15
N PHE A 2 1.97 1.58 -0.76
CA PHE A 2 0.78 2.40 -1.02
C PHE A 2 -0.27 2.50 0.11
N LYS A 3 -0.22 1.65 1.15
CA LYS A 3 -1.31 1.54 2.17
C LYS A 3 -2.70 1.47 1.51
N ASN A 4 -2.85 0.52 0.59
CA ASN A 4 -4.16 0.19 0.05
C ASN A 4 -5.04 -0.37 1.18
N VAL A 5 -6.18 0.27 1.41
CA VAL A 5 -7.10 -0.05 2.51
C VAL A 5 -7.47 -1.53 2.55
N ASP A 6 -7.60 -2.17 1.39
CA ASP A 6 -8.16 -3.52 1.29
C ASP A 6 -7.11 -4.63 1.22
N ALA A 7 -5.84 -4.27 1.02
CA ALA A 7 -4.74 -5.21 0.78
C ALA A 7 -4.26 -5.97 2.04
N ASN A 8 -4.97 -5.82 3.16
CA ASN A 8 -4.80 -6.61 4.38
C ASN A 8 -5.66 -7.90 4.33
N PHE A 9 -5.81 -8.47 3.13
CA PHE A 9 -6.58 -9.69 2.86
C PHE A 9 -8.08 -9.58 3.03
N PHE A 10 -8.62 -8.37 2.82
CA PHE A 10 -10.06 -8.19 2.68
C PHE A 10 -10.51 -8.35 1.22
N SER A 11 -9.96 -7.52 0.32
CA SER A 11 -10.19 -7.58 -1.12
C SER A 11 -8.95 -7.12 -1.87
N SER A 12 -8.99 -7.12 -3.20
CA SER A 12 -7.87 -6.66 -4.04
C SER A 12 -6.62 -7.57 -4.01
N ASP A 13 -6.76 -8.74 -3.39
CA ASP A 13 -5.81 -9.85 -3.38
C ASP A 13 -6.30 -10.97 -4.31
N PHE A 14 -5.58 -11.22 -5.41
CA PHE A 14 -5.87 -12.35 -6.30
C PHE A 14 -5.00 -13.55 -5.93
N MET A 15 -5.61 -14.73 -5.90
CA MET A 15 -4.92 -15.99 -5.62
C MET A 15 -5.27 -17.05 -6.66
N TRP A 16 -4.29 -17.88 -6.98
CA TRP A 16 -4.47 -18.97 -7.92
C TRP A 16 -3.60 -20.15 -7.52
N LYS A 17 -4.04 -21.37 -7.86
CA LYS A 17 -3.30 -22.60 -7.58
C LYS A 17 -2.68 -23.12 -8.88
N ASP A 18 -1.49 -23.68 -8.78
CA ASP A 18 -0.90 -24.40 -9.92
C ASP A 18 -1.84 -25.51 -10.41
N THR A 19 -1.99 -25.61 -11.73
CA THR A 19 -2.80 -26.65 -12.35
C THR A 19 -2.09 -27.99 -12.32
N ASP A 20 -2.87 -29.06 -12.49
CA ASP A 20 -2.37 -30.43 -12.52
C ASP A 20 -1.34 -30.69 -13.63
N ALA A 21 -1.30 -29.82 -14.64
CA ALA A 21 -0.36 -29.90 -15.77
C ALA A 21 1.03 -29.32 -15.47
N LEU A 22 1.22 -28.58 -14.37
CA LEU A 22 2.42 -27.76 -14.14
C LEU A 22 3.34 -28.26 -13.01
N ALA A 23 2.89 -29.23 -12.20
CA ALA A 23 3.67 -29.68 -11.04
C ALA A 23 3.26 -31.07 -10.54
N SER A 24 4.22 -31.79 -9.94
CA SER A 24 3.90 -32.95 -9.09
C SER A 24 2.93 -32.50 -7.99
N PRO A 25 2.03 -33.36 -7.46
CA PRO A 25 1.10 -32.95 -6.40
C PRO A 25 1.78 -32.28 -5.19
N GLN A 26 3.04 -32.64 -4.92
CA GLN A 26 3.86 -32.10 -3.83
C GLN A 26 4.42 -30.71 -4.14
N ASP A 27 4.56 -30.36 -5.42
CA ASP A 27 5.11 -29.09 -5.89
C ASP A 27 4.02 -28.07 -6.28
N ARG A 28 2.73 -28.42 -6.11
CA ARG A 28 1.60 -27.51 -6.42
C ARG A 28 1.50 -26.43 -5.34
N LEU A 29 1.79 -25.20 -5.70
CA LEU A 29 1.75 -24.07 -4.79
C LEU A 29 0.43 -23.30 -4.90
N LEU A 30 0.13 -22.57 -3.83
CA LEU A 30 -0.84 -21.49 -3.84
C LEU A 30 -0.07 -20.20 -4.12
N ASN A 31 -0.39 -19.58 -5.24
CA ASN A 31 0.24 -18.37 -5.73
C ASN A 31 -0.66 -17.16 -5.48
N MET A 32 -0.04 -15.98 -5.41
CA MET A 32 -0.74 -14.73 -5.18
C MET A 32 -0.26 -13.67 -6.18
N GLY A 33 -1.22 -12.88 -6.66
CA GLY A 33 -1.02 -11.77 -7.57
C GLY A 33 -1.56 -12.04 -8.99
N PRO A 34 -1.82 -10.97 -9.76
CA PRO A 34 -1.49 -9.58 -9.45
C PRO A 34 -2.42 -8.97 -8.38
N ILE A 35 -1.88 -8.00 -7.63
CA ILE A 35 -2.69 -7.13 -6.76
C ILE A 35 -3.44 -6.10 -7.62
N TRP A 36 -4.63 -5.69 -7.20
CA TRP A 36 -5.53 -4.79 -7.94
C TRP A 36 -6.04 -3.63 -7.05
N ASP A 37 -6.84 -2.71 -7.61
CA ASP A 37 -7.63 -1.68 -6.90
C ASP A 37 -6.86 -0.75 -5.96
N PHE A 38 -6.11 0.21 -6.52
CA PHE A 38 -5.27 1.15 -5.75
C PHE A 38 -5.85 2.57 -5.67
N ASP A 39 -7.11 2.76 -6.03
CA ASP A 39 -7.81 4.04 -5.90
C ASP A 39 -7.97 4.46 -4.42
N LEU A 40 -8.21 3.51 -3.51
CA LEU A 40 -8.23 3.71 -2.06
C LEU A 40 -6.85 3.48 -1.42
N SER A 41 -5.85 4.22 -1.90
CA SER A 41 -4.47 4.14 -1.41
C SER A 41 -3.80 5.52 -1.39
N VAL A 42 -2.56 5.60 -0.90
CA VAL A 42 -1.78 6.84 -0.82
C VAL A 42 -2.51 7.95 -0.05
N GLY A 43 -3.21 7.57 1.03
CA GLY A 43 -3.98 8.50 1.85
C GLY A 43 -5.28 9.03 1.24
N ASN A 44 -5.76 8.41 0.16
CA ASN A 44 -7.00 8.77 -0.52
C ASN A 44 -8.28 8.17 0.11
N ALA A 45 -8.24 7.82 1.40
CA ALA A 45 -9.40 7.32 2.15
C ALA A 45 -9.46 7.97 3.55
N PHE A 46 -10.66 8.32 4.03
CA PHE A 46 -10.87 8.97 5.34
C PHE A 46 -11.12 7.98 6.49
N TRP A 47 -11.00 6.69 6.24
CA TRP A 47 -11.27 5.64 7.23
C TRP A 47 -10.05 4.73 7.44
N PHE A 48 -10.09 3.99 8.55
CA PHE A 48 -9.08 3.00 8.95
C PHE A 48 -7.64 3.53 8.95
N ASP A 49 -7.45 4.80 9.31
CA ASP A 49 -6.13 5.44 9.41
C ASP A 49 -5.27 5.30 8.13
N SER A 50 -5.94 5.18 6.98
CA SER A 50 -5.29 4.98 5.68
C SER A 50 -4.56 6.23 5.18
N TRP A 51 -4.93 7.41 5.69
CA TRP A 51 -4.22 8.68 5.50
C TRP A 51 -2.99 8.83 6.40
N ILE A 52 -2.88 8.03 7.46
CA ILE A 52 -1.70 8.04 8.34
C ILE A 52 -0.54 7.37 7.60
N LEU A 53 0.62 8.01 7.63
CA LEU A 53 1.79 7.55 6.91
C LEU A 53 2.38 6.28 7.53
N GLU A 54 2.34 6.16 8.85
CA GLU A 54 2.90 5.06 9.63
C GLU A 54 2.04 3.79 9.59
N GLY A 55 2.57 2.71 10.16
CA GLY A 55 1.91 1.40 10.24
C GLY A 55 2.32 0.47 9.09
N CYS A 56 2.09 -0.81 9.25
CA CYS A 56 2.45 -1.86 8.29
C CYS A 56 1.22 -2.58 7.72
N HIS A 57 0.07 -1.89 7.60
CA HIS A 57 -1.21 -2.27 6.98
C HIS A 57 -1.43 -3.75 6.62
N VAL A 58 -0.70 -4.29 5.64
CA VAL A 58 -0.82 -5.70 5.21
C VAL A 58 -0.50 -6.70 6.34
N THR A 59 0.18 -6.26 7.40
CA THR A 59 0.51 -7.06 8.59
C THR A 59 -0.47 -6.87 9.74
N GLU A 60 -1.49 -6.04 9.56
CA GLU A 60 -2.46 -5.67 10.59
C GLU A 60 -3.77 -6.45 10.37
N GLN A 61 -4.52 -6.71 11.44
CA GLN A 61 -5.85 -7.30 11.28
C GLN A 61 -6.79 -6.31 10.62
N ASP A 62 -7.68 -6.81 9.78
CA ASP A 62 -8.64 -5.92 9.14
C ASP A 62 -9.60 -5.34 10.19
N PRO A 63 -9.77 -4.00 10.25
CA PRO A 63 -10.61 -3.36 11.26
C PRO A 63 -12.10 -3.70 11.12
N ARG A 64 -12.52 -4.29 9.99
CA ARG A 64 -13.88 -4.81 9.78
C ARG A 64 -14.04 -6.25 10.32
N GLY A 65 -12.97 -6.86 10.82
CA GLY A 65 -12.99 -8.18 11.45
C GLY A 65 -12.72 -9.36 10.50
N PHE A 66 -12.29 -9.10 9.26
CA PHE A 66 -11.88 -10.16 8.33
C PHE A 66 -10.51 -10.72 8.72
N GLY A 67 -10.36 -12.04 8.56
CA GLY A 67 -9.12 -12.72 8.92
C GLY A 67 -7.98 -12.39 7.95
N ASN A 68 -6.89 -11.85 8.47
CA ASN A 68 -5.69 -11.59 7.67
C ASN A 68 -4.62 -12.69 7.86
N TRP A 69 -4.47 -13.56 6.86
CA TRP A 69 -3.46 -14.63 6.83
C TRP A 69 -2.01 -14.13 6.76
N TYR A 70 -1.74 -12.94 6.22
CA TYR A 70 -0.39 -12.38 6.12
C TYR A 70 0.25 -12.22 7.49
N THR A 71 -0.55 -11.89 8.51
CA THR A 71 -0.08 -11.69 9.89
C THR A 71 0.75 -12.87 10.39
N LYS A 72 0.35 -14.10 10.06
CA LYS A 72 1.06 -15.33 10.44
C LYS A 72 2.31 -15.60 9.62
N MET A 73 2.38 -15.09 8.39
CA MET A 73 3.59 -15.24 7.57
C MET A 73 4.75 -14.46 8.19
N PHE A 74 4.48 -13.30 8.78
CA PHE A 74 5.51 -12.46 9.42
C PHE A 74 6.04 -13.02 10.75
N ASP A 75 5.36 -14.01 11.36
CA ASP A 75 5.89 -14.78 12.49
C ASP A 75 7.05 -15.71 12.05
N ASN A 76 7.16 -16.01 10.75
CA ASN A 76 8.24 -16.84 10.20
C ASN A 76 9.49 -15.99 9.92
N PRO A 77 10.64 -16.25 10.57
CA PRO A 77 11.86 -15.45 10.38
C PRO A 77 12.40 -15.46 8.95
N SER A 78 12.24 -16.57 8.22
CA SER A 78 12.69 -16.69 6.83
C SER A 78 11.84 -15.80 5.91
N PHE A 79 10.52 -15.83 6.07
CA PHE A 79 9.62 -14.98 5.28
C PHE A 79 9.84 -13.49 5.58
N LEU A 80 10.06 -13.15 6.85
CA LEU A 80 10.42 -11.78 7.21
C LEU A 80 11.73 -11.36 6.53
N SER A 81 12.79 -12.17 6.59
CA SER A 81 14.06 -11.86 5.92
C SER A 81 13.87 -11.62 4.42
N MET A 82 13.12 -12.50 3.75
CA MET A 82 12.80 -12.34 2.33
C MET A 82 12.05 -11.04 2.05
N THR A 83 11.13 -10.62 2.92
CA THR A 83 10.40 -9.35 2.77
C THR A 83 11.33 -8.15 2.90
N LEU A 84 12.21 -8.14 3.92
CA LEU A 84 13.17 -7.05 4.13
C LEU A 84 14.16 -6.96 2.96
N GLU A 85 14.65 -8.10 2.46
CA GLU A 85 15.51 -8.17 1.28
C GLU A 85 14.80 -7.67 0.02
N ARG A 86 13.54 -8.10 -0.19
CA ARG A 86 12.71 -7.66 -1.31
C ARG A 86 12.52 -6.15 -1.31
N TRP A 87 12.29 -5.55 -0.14
CA TRP A 87 12.19 -4.09 0.00
C TRP A 87 13.49 -3.41 -0.42
N ARG A 88 14.64 -3.79 0.17
CA ARG A 88 15.95 -3.24 -0.17
C ARG A 88 16.25 -3.34 -1.67
N ALA A 89 15.94 -4.49 -2.29
CA ALA A 89 16.15 -4.71 -3.71
C ALA A 89 15.23 -3.85 -4.61
N LYS A 90 14.01 -3.54 -4.18
CA LYS A 90 13.05 -2.76 -4.96
C LYS A 90 13.14 -1.26 -4.71
N ARG A 91 13.66 -0.84 -3.56
CA ARG A 91 13.70 0.55 -3.10
C ARG A 91 14.26 1.55 -4.12
N PRO A 92 15.38 1.29 -4.84
CA PRO A 92 15.89 2.23 -5.84
C PRO A 92 14.97 2.39 -7.06
N ALA A 93 14.36 1.29 -7.51
CA ALA A 93 13.43 1.33 -8.65
C ALA A 93 12.11 2.03 -8.29
N LEU A 94 11.63 1.84 -7.06
CA LEU A 94 10.46 2.54 -6.52
C LEU A 94 10.73 4.05 -6.44
N GLU A 95 11.89 4.47 -5.95
CA GLU A 95 12.27 5.89 -5.90
C GLU A 95 12.26 6.53 -7.28
N LYS A 96 12.91 5.88 -8.25
CA LYS A 96 12.93 6.34 -9.63
C LYS A 96 11.52 6.43 -10.21
N PHE A 97 10.67 5.46 -9.93
CA PHE A 97 9.28 5.48 -10.38
C PHE A 97 8.52 6.67 -9.81
N VAL A 98 8.59 6.87 -8.49
CA VAL A 98 7.89 7.96 -7.79
C VAL A 98 8.36 9.33 -8.28
N ASN A 99 9.68 9.50 -8.45
CA ASN A 99 10.26 10.80 -8.76
C ASN A 99 10.33 11.13 -10.26
N ALA A 100 10.18 10.16 -11.16
CA ALA A 100 10.26 10.41 -12.61
C ALA A 100 9.03 9.92 -13.40
N SER A 101 8.51 8.72 -13.10
CA SER A 101 7.39 8.15 -13.86
C SER A 101 6.09 8.89 -13.58
N ILE A 102 5.84 9.31 -12.33
CA ILE A 102 4.63 10.07 -11.97
C ILE A 102 4.55 11.39 -12.75
N ASP A 103 5.66 12.13 -12.86
CA ASP A 103 5.69 13.37 -13.66
C ASP A 103 5.42 13.11 -15.15
N THR A 104 5.89 11.96 -15.65
CA THR A 104 5.62 11.54 -17.02
C THR A 104 4.14 11.26 -17.24
N TYR A 105 3.47 10.58 -16.30
CA TYR A 105 2.04 10.33 -16.39
C TYR A 105 1.21 11.61 -16.22
N SER A 106 1.59 12.49 -15.29
CA SER A 106 0.95 13.80 -15.13
C SER A 106 0.96 14.61 -16.42
N ARG A 107 2.11 14.67 -17.13
CA ARG A 107 2.19 15.33 -18.45
C ARG A 107 1.29 14.66 -19.50
N ARG A 108 1.20 13.33 -19.52
CA ARG A 108 0.33 12.60 -20.45
C ARG A 108 -1.16 12.87 -20.18
N LEU A 109 -1.52 13.13 -18.92
CA LEU A 109 -2.89 13.40 -18.50
C LEU A 109 -3.29 14.87 -18.57
N ALA A 110 -2.36 15.79 -18.88
CA ALA A 110 -2.58 17.24 -18.81
C ALA A 110 -3.89 17.72 -19.46
N GLN A 111 -4.19 17.26 -20.67
CA GLN A 111 -5.45 17.63 -21.37
C GLN A 111 -6.67 16.82 -20.90
N ALA A 112 -6.47 15.56 -20.50
CA ALA A 112 -7.56 14.68 -20.10
C ALA A 112 -8.15 15.10 -18.75
N GLN A 113 -7.28 15.47 -17.80
CA GLN A 113 -7.71 15.94 -16.49
C GLN A 113 -8.50 17.25 -16.59
N GLU A 114 -8.12 18.19 -17.46
CA GLU A 114 -8.87 19.44 -17.67
C GLU A 114 -10.31 19.16 -18.11
N ARG A 115 -10.50 18.26 -19.10
CA ARG A 115 -11.83 17.86 -19.56
C ARG A 115 -12.62 17.15 -18.46
N ASN A 116 -11.95 16.30 -17.67
CA ASN A 116 -12.56 15.61 -16.55
C ASN A 116 -13.11 16.61 -15.53
N PHE A 117 -12.29 17.53 -15.03
CA PHE A 117 -12.72 18.44 -13.98
C PHE A 117 -13.61 19.60 -14.48
N ALA A 118 -13.62 19.88 -15.78
CA ALA A 118 -14.66 20.72 -16.39
C ALA A 118 -16.03 20.03 -16.39
N ARG A 119 -16.07 18.70 -16.59
CA ARG A 119 -17.31 17.92 -16.56
C ARG A 119 -17.76 17.61 -15.13
N TRP A 120 -16.82 17.29 -14.24
CA TRP A 120 -17.02 16.94 -12.84
C TRP A 120 -16.17 17.85 -11.95
N PRO A 121 -16.68 19.05 -11.57
CA PRO A 121 -15.91 20.04 -10.82
C PRO A 121 -15.83 19.68 -9.33
N ILE A 122 -15.01 18.66 -9.02
CA ILE A 122 -14.90 18.08 -7.66
C ILE A 122 -13.66 18.53 -6.87
N PHE A 123 -12.82 19.41 -7.44
CA PHE A 123 -11.73 20.00 -6.66
C PHE A 123 -12.25 20.82 -5.48
N GLY A 124 -11.59 20.70 -4.33
CA GLY A 124 -12.01 21.34 -3.09
C GLY A 124 -13.23 20.70 -2.42
N VAL A 125 -13.77 19.61 -2.97
CA VAL A 125 -14.93 18.90 -2.41
C VAL A 125 -14.46 17.65 -1.67
N PRO A 126 -14.74 17.50 -0.36
CA PRO A 126 -14.46 16.26 0.34
C PRO A 126 -15.36 15.14 -0.19
N LEU A 127 -14.77 14.02 -0.60
CA LEU A 127 -15.48 12.81 -1.02
C LEU A 127 -15.16 11.68 -0.04
N THR A 128 -14.42 10.68 -0.50
CA THR A 128 -13.91 9.58 0.30
C THR A 128 -12.50 9.83 0.83
N ASN A 129 -11.85 10.91 0.40
CA ASN A 129 -10.48 11.28 0.70
C ASN A 129 -10.34 12.07 2.01
N TYR A 130 -9.23 11.86 2.72
CA TYR A 130 -8.88 12.63 3.92
C TYR A 130 -8.28 14.00 3.57
N TYR A 131 -7.28 14.02 2.67
CA TYR A 131 -6.67 15.24 2.17
C TYR A 131 -7.44 15.74 0.95
N VAL A 132 -7.82 17.01 0.95
CA VAL A 132 -8.61 17.64 -0.12
C VAL A 132 -7.76 18.70 -0.81
N PHE A 133 -7.69 18.65 -2.13
CA PHE A 133 -6.89 19.57 -2.94
C PHE A 133 -7.76 20.35 -3.93
N ALA A 134 -7.29 21.53 -4.32
CA ALA A 134 -7.98 22.46 -5.21
C ALA A 134 -7.55 22.30 -6.68
N SER A 135 -6.56 21.46 -6.97
CA SER A 135 -6.09 21.23 -8.34
C SER A 135 -5.42 19.88 -8.56
N HIS A 136 -5.37 19.43 -9.82
CA HIS A 136 -4.64 18.22 -10.21
C HIS A 136 -3.14 18.31 -9.90
N ALA A 137 -2.55 19.50 -9.95
CA ALA A 137 -1.14 19.70 -9.64
C ALA A 137 -0.84 19.43 -8.16
N GLU A 138 -1.72 19.85 -7.27
CA GLU A 138 -1.63 19.58 -5.83
C GLU A 138 -1.81 18.09 -5.53
N GLU A 139 -2.78 17.42 -6.17
CA GLU A 139 -2.97 15.96 -6.07
C GLU A 139 -1.68 15.20 -6.44
N VAL A 140 -1.06 15.56 -7.59
CA VAL A 140 0.19 14.95 -8.04
C VAL A 140 1.33 15.23 -7.06
N ALA A 141 1.43 16.45 -6.55
CA ALA A 141 2.46 16.81 -5.57
C ALA A 141 2.30 16.00 -4.28
N PHE A 142 1.07 15.84 -3.80
CA PHE A 142 0.76 15.06 -2.61
C PHE A 142 1.11 13.57 -2.77
N VAL A 143 0.69 12.94 -3.87
CA VAL A 143 1.01 11.52 -4.14
C VAL A 143 2.52 11.29 -4.13
N LYS A 144 3.30 12.20 -4.72
CA LYS A 144 4.76 12.11 -4.70
C LYS A 144 5.34 12.30 -3.30
N ALA A 145 4.86 13.30 -2.55
CA ALA A 145 5.32 13.55 -1.19
C ALA A 145 5.02 12.35 -0.28
N PHE A 146 3.76 11.90 -0.24
CA PHE A 146 3.32 10.76 0.55
C PHE A 146 4.15 9.51 0.24
N LEU A 147 4.37 9.18 -1.03
CA LEU A 147 5.14 7.98 -1.39
C LEU A 147 6.63 8.11 -1.03
N ASN A 148 7.23 9.29 -1.13
CA ASN A 148 8.62 9.49 -0.70
C ASN A 148 8.75 9.39 0.82
N ASP A 149 7.87 10.05 1.57
CA ASP A 149 7.89 10.00 3.02
C ASP A 149 7.59 8.57 3.53
N ARG A 150 6.66 7.88 2.87
CA ARG A 150 6.32 6.49 3.16
C ARG A 150 7.46 5.53 2.87
N MET A 151 8.21 5.76 1.78
CA MET A 151 9.43 5.02 1.49
C MET A 151 10.48 5.24 2.59
N ALA A 152 10.70 6.49 3.02
CA ALA A 152 11.64 6.81 4.08
C ALA A 152 11.25 6.19 5.44
N TRP A 153 9.96 6.15 5.76
CA TRP A 153 9.47 5.47 6.95
C TRP A 153 9.67 3.95 6.86
N LEU A 154 9.35 3.35 5.71
CA LEU A 154 9.57 1.92 5.48
C LEU A 154 11.05 1.55 5.51
N ASP A 155 11.95 2.44 5.08
CA ASP A 155 13.40 2.23 5.20
C ASP A 155 13.82 2.04 6.67
N GLN A 156 13.18 2.74 7.60
CA GLN A 156 13.41 2.57 9.04
C GLN A 156 12.74 1.31 9.58
N ALA A 157 11.46 1.10 9.27
CA ALA A 157 10.70 -0.06 9.73
C ALA A 157 11.32 -1.37 9.24
N PHE A 158 11.86 -1.40 8.03
CA PHE A 158 12.40 -2.59 7.38
C PHE A 158 13.94 -2.68 7.46
N ALA A 159 14.57 -1.86 8.31
CA ALA A 159 16.02 -1.88 8.52
C ALA A 159 16.51 -3.20 9.11
N SER A 160 15.73 -3.79 10.01
CA SER A 160 16.06 -5.06 10.69
C SER A 160 14.80 -5.77 11.19
N PRO A 161 14.87 -7.08 11.53
CA PRO A 161 13.77 -7.76 12.23
C PRO A 161 13.35 -7.06 13.53
N ALA A 162 14.30 -6.47 14.28
CA ALA A 162 14.00 -5.74 15.51
C ALA A 162 13.24 -4.44 15.24
N SER A 163 13.65 -3.68 14.21
CA SER A 163 12.94 -2.48 13.77
C SER A 163 11.53 -2.81 13.28
N PHE A 164 11.39 -3.90 12.53
CA PHE A 164 10.09 -4.37 12.06
C PHE A 164 9.18 -4.74 13.24
N ALA A 165 9.68 -5.50 14.22
CA ALA A 165 8.90 -5.83 15.40
C ALA A 165 8.49 -4.59 16.21
N ALA A 166 9.38 -3.59 16.31
CA ALA A 166 9.10 -2.35 17.03
C ALA A 166 8.07 -1.44 16.33
N MET A 167 8.13 -1.37 14.99
CA MET A 167 7.36 -0.39 14.20
C MET A 167 6.14 -0.98 13.48
N CYS A 168 6.14 -2.29 13.19
CA CYS A 168 5.02 -3.01 12.58
C CYS A 168 4.31 -3.97 13.54
N GLY A 169 4.98 -4.42 14.61
CA GLY A 169 4.53 -5.52 15.46
C GLY A 169 3.45 -5.16 16.49
N ARG A 170 2.89 -3.95 16.48
CA ARG A 170 1.89 -3.49 17.46
C ARG A 170 0.79 -2.64 16.84
N HIS A 171 -0.23 -3.30 16.29
CA HIS A 171 -1.59 -2.73 16.20
C HIS A 171 -2.64 -3.76 16.66
N GLY A 172 -2.36 -4.38 17.81
CA GLY A 172 -3.31 -5.23 18.55
C GLY A 172 -3.42 -4.91 20.05
N ALA A 173 -2.67 -3.90 20.54
CA ALA A 173 -2.90 -3.34 21.86
C ALA A 173 -3.79 -2.10 21.69
N VAL A 174 -5.10 -2.33 21.71
CA VAL A 174 -6.01 -1.31 22.23
C VAL A 174 -5.41 -0.86 23.56
N GLN A 175 -5.02 0.42 23.68
CA GLN A 175 -4.86 0.99 25.01
C GLN A 175 -6.26 0.95 25.64
N ALA A 176 -6.46 0.01 26.55
CA ALA A 176 -7.54 0.08 27.49
C ALA A 176 -7.34 1.35 28.33
N GLY A 177 -8.20 2.35 28.14
CA GLY A 177 -8.38 3.52 29.01
C GLY A 177 -7.83 4.83 28.43
N GLN A 178 -8.71 5.74 28.02
CA GLN A 178 -9.46 6.64 28.91
C GLN A 178 -10.86 6.87 28.36
#